data_AF-A0A521YRW6-F1
#
_entry.id   AF-A0A521YRW6-F1
#
_cell.length_a   1.000
_cell.length_b   1.000
_cell.length_c   1.000
_cell.angle_alpha   90.00
_cell.angle_beta   90.00
_cell.angle_gamma   90.00
#
_symmetry.space_group_name_H-M   'P 1'
#
loop_
_entity.id
_entity.type
_entity.pdbx_description
1 polymer ?
#
loop_
_entity_poly.entity_id
_entity_poly.type
_entity_poly.pdbx_seq_one_letter_code
_entity_poly.pdbx_strand_id
1 'polypeptide(L)' 'MNNKVYSKAVLRACQILGGPDEVARRAGVSCLLIKAILKDSLVPPPSVFLKIVDIVMSADSTEARRQS' A
#
# COMPACT_ATOMS: atom_id res chain seq x y z
N MET A 1 2.10 19.56 -1.55
CA MET A 1 1.15 18.43 -1.39
C MET A 1 1.83 17.28 -0.69
N ASN A 2 1.17 16.63 0.26
CA ASN A 2 1.75 15.74 1.26
C ASN A 2 2.05 14.33 0.67
N ASN A 3 2.93 14.26 -0.34
CA ASN A 3 3.26 13.02 -1.08
C ASN A 3 3.75 11.89 -0.16
N LYS A 4 4.35 12.28 0.98
CA LYS A 4 4.81 11.39 2.06
C LYS A 4 3.70 10.52 2.66
N VAL A 5 2.43 10.90 2.56
CA VAL A 5 1.32 10.06 3.06
C VAL A 5 1.16 8.83 2.17
N TYR A 6 1.22 9.00 0.85
CA TYR A 6 1.05 7.92 -0.11
C TYR A 6 2.22 6.95 -0.06
N SER A 7 3.46 7.45 -0.08
CA SER A 7 4.65 6.60 0.03
C SER A 7 4.69 5.83 1.35
N LYS A 8 4.27 6.43 2.48
CA LYS A 8 4.15 5.72 3.76
C LYS A 8 3.09 4.60 3.74
N ALA A 9 1.92 4.86 3.18
CA ALA A 9 0.87 3.84 3.07
C ALA A 9 1.34 2.66 2.20
N VAL A 10 1.98 2.96 1.06
CA VAL A 10 2.54 1.93 0.18
C VAL A 10 3.66 1.16 0.88
N LEU A 11 4.56 1.86 1.58
CA LEU A 11 5.64 1.22 2.33
C LEU A 11 5.10 0.25 3.39
N ARG A 12 4.04 0.65 4.11
CA ARG A 12 3.38 -0.24 5.09
C ARG A 12 2.75 -1.45 4.41
N ALA A 13 2.05 -1.25 3.28
CA ALA A 13 1.50 -2.36 2.51
C ALA A 13 2.59 -3.32 1.99
N CYS A 14 3.74 -2.80 1.56
CA CYS A 14 4.90 -3.61 1.16
C CYS A 14 5.42 -4.47 2.33
N GLN A 15 5.48 -3.92 3.55
CA GLN A 15 5.90 -4.69 4.73
C GLN A 15 4.94 -5.83 5.05
N ILE A 16 3.64 -5.61 4.88
CA ILE A 16 2.59 -6.61 5.13
C ILE A 16 2.63 -7.73 4.07
N LEU A 17 2.76 -7.37 2.80
CA LEU A 17 2.64 -8.29 1.68
C LEU A 17 3.98 -8.87 1.18
N GLY A 18 5.11 -8.38 1.67
CA GLY A 18 6.43 -8.86 1.28
C GLY A 18 7.06 -8.15 0.08
N GLY A 19 6.53 -6.98 -0.31
CA GLY A 19 7.18 -6.10 -1.29
C GLY A 19 6.25 -5.41 -2.29
N PRO A 20 6.81 -4.55 -3.16
CA PRO A 20 6.04 -3.74 -4.10
C PRO A 20 5.35 -4.56 -5.20
N ASP A 21 5.91 -5.69 -5.62
CA ASP A 21 5.31 -6.56 -6.63
C ASP A 21 3.99 -7.17 -6.13
N GLU A 22 3.96 -7.59 -4.87
CA GLU A 22 2.76 -8.19 -4.26
C GLU A 22 1.68 -7.14 -3.98
N VAL A 23 2.09 -5.93 -3.56
CA VAL A 23 1.16 -4.78 -3.45
C VAL A 23 0.54 -4.46 -4.81
N ALA A 24 1.36 -4.42 -5.87
CA ALA A 24 0.88 -4.16 -7.23
C ALA A 24 -0.13 -5.22 -7.69
N ARG A 25 0.20 -6.50 -7.47
CA ARG A 25 -0.68 -7.64 -7.76
C ARG A 25 -2.01 -7.53 -7.02
N ARG A 26 -1.97 -7.24 -5.70
CA ARG A 26 -3.17 -7.13 -4.86
C ARG A 26 -4.02 -5.91 -5.20
N ALA A 27 -3.40 -4.78 -5.54
CA ALA A 27 -4.10 -3.57 -5.95
C ALA A 27 -4.58 -3.62 -7.41
N GLY A 28 -4.10 -4.59 -8.20
CA GLY A 28 -4.44 -4.74 -9.62
C GLY A 28 -3.85 -3.61 -10.48
N VAL A 29 -2.61 -3.22 -10.20
CA VAL A 29 -1.90 -2.13 -10.89
C VAL A 29 -0.48 -2.56 -11.28
N SER A 30 0.18 -1.75 -12.10
CA SER A 30 1.59 -1.98 -12.45
C SER A 30 2.52 -1.77 -11.25
N CYS A 31 3.53 -2.64 -11.11
CA CYS A 31 4.60 -2.45 -10.13
C CYS A 31 5.38 -1.14 -10.34
N LEU A 32 5.47 -0.64 -11.57
CA LEU A 32 6.09 0.65 -11.85
C LEU A 32 5.35 1.81 -11.17
N LEU A 33 4.02 1.73 -11.12
CA LEU A 33 3.19 2.72 -10.45
C LEU A 33 3.44 2.72 -8.93
N ILE A 34 3.53 1.54 -8.32
CA ILE A 34 3.87 1.39 -6.90
C ILE A 34 5.27 1.95 -6.59
N LYS A 35 6.26 1.63 -7.42
CA LYS A 35 7.63 2.15 -7.28
C LYS A 35 7.70 3.67 -7.47
N ALA A 36 6.90 4.25 -8.36
CA ALA A 36 6.85 5.70 -8.54
C ALA A 36 6.23 6.41 -7.33
N ILE A 37 5.19 5.83 -6.71
CA ILE A 37 4.59 6.38 -5.48
C ILE A 37 5.59 6.29 -4.32
N LEU A 38 6.31 5.18 -4.18
CA LEU A 38 7.35 5.01 -3.14
C LEU A 38 8.48 6.05 -3.24
N LYS A 39 8.81 6.47 -4.47
CA LYS A 39 9.82 7.51 -4.73
C LYS A 39 9.26 8.93 -4.61
N ASP A 40 8.03 9.09 -4.08
CA ASP A 40 7.30 10.36 -4.03
C ASP A 40 7.21 11.06 -5.42
N SER A 41 7.32 10.29 -6.50
CA SER A 41 7.39 10.79 -7.88
C SER A 41 6.01 10.83 -8.54
N LEU A 42 5.00 10.22 -7.91
CA LEU A 42 3.64 10.13 -8.42
C LEU A 42 2.63 10.14 -7.27
N VAL A 43 1.59 10.95 -7.43
CA VAL A 43 0.39 10.87 -6.58
C VAL A 43 -0.51 9.75 -7.14
N PRO A 44 -0.89 8.75 -6.34
CA PRO A 44 -1.77 7.68 -6.80
C PRO A 44 -3.17 8.23 -7.13
N PRO A 45 -3.86 7.65 -8.13
CA PRO A 45 -5.30 7.83 -8.26
C PRO A 45 -6.01 7.43 -6.96
N PRO A 46 -7.09 8.13 -6.54
CA PRO A 46 -7.79 7.84 -5.29
C PRO A 46 -8.22 6.37 -5.14
N SER A 47 -8.68 5.74 -6.23
CA SER A 47 -9.06 4.32 -6.24
C SER A 47 -7.91 3.37 -5.94
N VAL A 48 -6.69 3.69 -6.40
CA VAL A 48 -5.48 2.92 -6.08
C VAL A 48 -5.11 3.11 -4.63
N PHE A 49 -5.16 4.36 -4.14
CA PHE A 49 -4.84 4.66 -2.75
C PHE A 49 -5.77 3.92 -1.77
N LEU A 50 -7.07 3.92 -2.03
CA LEU A 50 -8.04 3.20 -1.18
C LEU A 50 -7.76 1.70 -1.11
N LYS A 51 -7.42 1.05 -2.25
CA LYS A 51 -7.02 -0.36 -2.23
C LYS A 51 -5.77 -0.62 -1.39
N ILE A 52 -4.81 0.31 -1.38
CA ILE A 52 -3.62 0.21 -0.53
C ILE A 52 -4.00 0.35 0.94
N VAL A 53 -4.90 1.28 1.28
CA VAL A 53 -5.41 1.43 2.64
C VAL A 53 -6.15 0.16 3.10
N ASP A 54 -6.97 -0.45 2.24
CA ASP A 54 -7.67 -1.70 2.55
C ASP A 54 -6.70 -2.85 2.90
N ILE A 55 -5.57 -2.94 2.19
CA ILE A 55 -4.50 -3.91 2.50
C ILE A 55 -3.96 -3.67 3.92
N VAL A 56 -3.69 -2.42 4.26
CA VAL A 56 -3.15 -2.05 5.58
C VAL A 56 -4.15 -2.38 6.70
N MET A 57 -5.41 -1.97 6.54
CA MET A 57 -6.46 -2.19 7.54
C MET A 57 -6.82 -3.68 7.71
N SER A 58 -6.72 -4.48 6.64
CA SER A 58 -6.98 -5.93 6.71
C SER A 58 -5.91 -6.68 7.53
N ALA A 59 -4.67 -6.20 7.54
CA ALA A 59 -3.59 -6.79 8.33
C ALA A 59 -3.81 -6.59 9.83
N ASP A 60 -4.15 -5.37 10.24
CA ASP A 60 -4.38 -5.01 11.65
C ASP A 60 -5.57 -5.79 12.25
N SER A 61 -6.60 -6.05 11.43
CA SER A 61 -7.76 -6.88 11.81
C SER A 61 -7.39 -8.34 12.10
N THR A 62 -6.33 -8.84 11.44
CA THR A 62 -5.84 -10.20 11.61
C THR A 62 -4.95 -10.34 12.84
N GLU A 63 -4.17 -9.31 13.17
CA GLU A 63 -3.36 -9.25 14.39
C GLU A 63 -4.24 -9.12 15.65
N ALA A 64 -5.31 -8.33 15.60
CA ALA A 64 -6.27 -8.21 16.72
C ALA A 64 -6.89 -9.56 17.14
N ARG A 65 -7.10 -10.49 16.20
CA ARG A 65 -7.61 -11.84 16.48
C ARG A 65 -6.57 -12.82 17.01
N ARG A 66 -5.27 -12.53 16.86
CA ARG A 66 -4.20 -13.39 17.41
C ARG A 66 -3.83 -13.05 18.85
N GLN A 67 -4.34 -11.93 19.36
CA GLN A 67 -4.12 -11.45 20.73
C GLN A 67 -5.35 -11.65 21.64
N SER A 68 -6.42 -12.25 21.13
CA SER A 68 -7.64 -12.64 21.86
C SER A 68 -7.74 -14.15 22.00
#